data_AF-A0A8W8JKN1-F1
#
_entry.id   AF-A0A8W8JKN1-F1
#
_cell.length_a   1.000
_cell.length_b   1.000
_cell.length_c   1.000
_cell.angle_alpha   90.00
_cell.angle_beta   90.00
_cell.angle_gamma   90.00
#
_symmetry.space_group_name_H-M   'P 1'
#
loop_
_entity.id
_entity.type
_entity.pdbx_description
1 polymer ?
#
loop_
_entity_poly.entity_id
_entity_poly.type
_entity_poly.pdbx_seq_one_letter_code
_entity_poly.pdbx_strand_id
1 'polypeptide(L)'
;MSIAKIRQLRSPLPILETGDPIDREVEFVPTKAPYDPRWMLNGRQNPDDKNCWQKGFFDHKSVHKILQPWAQTVVTGRARLGGIPVGVICVETRTVEMTIPADPANLDSETKAGQVWFPDSAYKTAQAMKDFNGEELPLMIFAKWRGFSLGMKDMHDQVLKFGSYIVDALTEYNQPIMIYIPPYAELRGGAWVVLDPTINPTHMEMYADELSRGGVLEPEGTVEIKFRRKDLEKTMQRLDKTCIQIVEKLTSPQLNPDEKAELQKDWQPAKRSYFPCTTRWLSSLQISMTAQAEWRRLVLLSREFFYWHLKRRLLERQLKRKMKPVTHNVGEGELNSMLHRWFVEDRGTVNAYMWEDDKAMVQWLTEQIREDSMDNAVSDNIRCLQREHVLQQVRSLIQDNPEVAMDSIVHITQHMTPSQRSEVTRILANMDT
;
A
#
# COMPACT_ATOMS: atom_id res chain seq x y z
N MET A 1 -26.13 -18.94 -14.59
CA MET A 1 -26.58 -17.91 -13.64
C MET A 1 -26.40 -16.56 -14.28
N SER A 2 -27.48 -15.79 -14.32
CA SER A 2 -27.72 -14.65 -15.19
C SER A 2 -26.65 -13.54 -15.11
N ILE A 3 -26.35 -12.96 -16.27
CA ILE A 3 -25.67 -11.66 -16.44
C ILE A 3 -26.61 -10.59 -15.87
N ALA A 4 -26.61 -10.44 -14.55
CA ALA A 4 -27.46 -9.47 -13.85
C ALA A 4 -26.59 -8.52 -13.04
N LYS A 5 -26.73 -7.23 -13.37
CA LYS A 5 -26.07 -6.03 -12.81
C LYS A 5 -24.68 -5.73 -13.36
N ILE A 6 -24.67 -5.17 -14.58
CA ILE A 6 -23.78 -4.03 -14.84
C ILE A 6 -24.08 -3.01 -13.74
N ARG A 7 -23.15 -2.89 -12.81
CA ARG A 7 -23.27 -2.08 -11.59
C ARG A 7 -23.35 -0.62 -11.99
N GLN A 8 -24.27 0.16 -11.40
CA GLN A 8 -24.17 1.62 -11.47
C GLN A 8 -22.81 2.00 -10.88
N LEU A 9 -21.96 2.63 -11.72
CA LEU A 9 -20.55 2.98 -11.53
C LEU A 9 -20.24 3.90 -10.32
N ARG A 10 -21.15 4.01 -9.34
CA ARG A 10 -21.03 4.89 -8.16
C ARG A 10 -21.73 4.36 -6.90
N SER A 11 -22.24 3.12 -6.92
CA SER A 11 -22.90 2.51 -5.76
C SER A 11 -21.88 2.00 -4.73
N PRO A 12 -22.16 2.09 -3.41
CA PRO A 12 -21.25 1.59 -2.39
C PRO A 12 -20.93 0.11 -2.62
N LEU A 13 -19.76 -0.32 -2.13
CA LEU A 13 -19.34 -1.71 -2.24
C LEU A 13 -20.33 -2.62 -1.52
N PRO A 14 -20.79 -3.72 -2.16
CA PRO A 14 -21.66 -4.68 -1.49
C PRO A 14 -20.84 -5.46 -0.46
N ILE A 15 -20.79 -4.93 0.76
CA ILE A 15 -20.24 -5.64 1.92
C ILE A 15 -21.25 -6.70 2.32
N LEU A 16 -20.85 -7.96 2.25
CA LEU A 16 -21.72 -9.10 2.55
C LEU A 16 -21.33 -9.69 3.89
N GLU A 17 -22.31 -10.12 4.67
CA GLU A 17 -22.03 -10.91 5.87
C GLU A 17 -21.38 -12.24 5.46
N THR A 18 -20.35 -12.62 6.19
CA THR A 18 -19.60 -13.86 5.94
C THR A 18 -19.57 -14.68 7.21
N GLY A 19 -19.56 -16.00 7.07
CA GLY A 19 -19.38 -16.91 8.20
C GLY A 19 -17.94 -17.00 8.70
N ASP A 20 -17.02 -16.22 8.12
CA ASP A 20 -15.61 -16.21 8.50
C ASP A 20 -15.30 -15.03 9.43
N PRO A 21 -15.06 -15.25 10.73
CA PRO A 21 -14.84 -14.19 11.71
C PRO A 21 -13.69 -13.23 11.32
N ILE A 22 -13.78 -11.98 11.77
CA ILE A 22 -12.75 -10.96 11.51
C ILE A 22 -11.60 -11.02 12.54
N ASP A 23 -11.94 -11.46 13.75
CA ASP A 23 -11.11 -11.54 14.96
C ASP A 23 -10.29 -12.83 15.04
N ARG A 24 -10.43 -13.73 14.05
CA ARG A 24 -9.56 -14.90 13.97
C ARG A 24 -8.15 -14.54 13.50
N GLU A 25 -7.21 -15.34 13.96
CA GLU A 25 -5.83 -15.27 13.47
C GLU A 25 -5.68 -15.89 12.07
N VAL A 26 -4.56 -15.56 11.43
CA VAL A 26 -4.13 -16.16 10.16
C VAL A 26 -3.19 -17.32 10.48
N GLU A 27 -3.67 -18.55 10.28
CA GLU A 27 -2.94 -19.76 10.67
C GLU A 27 -1.78 -20.08 9.72
N PHE A 28 -1.95 -19.81 8.41
CA PHE A 28 -0.85 -19.96 7.46
C PHE A 28 0.10 -18.75 7.52
N VAL A 29 1.30 -18.96 8.05
CA VAL A 29 2.36 -17.95 8.06
C VAL A 29 3.36 -18.23 6.94
N PRO A 30 3.66 -17.24 6.07
CA PRO A 30 4.72 -17.32 5.09
C PRO A 30 6.06 -17.78 5.67
N THR A 31 6.81 -18.58 4.90
CA THR A 31 8.15 -19.05 5.27
C THR A 31 9.24 -18.43 4.40
N LYS A 32 10.50 -18.55 4.82
CA LYS A 32 11.67 -18.25 3.98
C LYS A 32 11.75 -19.17 2.75
N ALA A 33 11.36 -20.43 2.91
CA ALA A 33 11.29 -21.38 1.80
C ALA A 33 10.20 -20.96 0.80
N PRO A 34 10.38 -21.19 -0.50
CA PRO A 34 9.35 -20.92 -1.51
C PRO A 34 8.06 -21.68 -1.22
N TYR A 35 6.93 -20.98 -1.33
CA TYR A 35 5.58 -21.51 -1.10
C TYR A 35 4.62 -20.98 -2.18
N ASP A 36 3.48 -21.65 -2.34
CA ASP A 36 2.42 -21.13 -3.19
C ASP A 36 1.74 -19.94 -2.49
N PRO A 37 1.80 -18.70 -3.05
CA PRO A 37 1.19 -17.53 -2.41
C PRO A 37 -0.30 -17.71 -2.16
N ARG A 38 -0.97 -18.58 -2.90
CA ARG A 38 -2.41 -18.87 -2.74
C ARG A 38 -2.73 -19.44 -1.36
N TRP A 39 -1.79 -20.14 -0.73
CA TRP A 39 -1.96 -20.65 0.63
C TRP A 39 -2.07 -19.52 1.66
N MET A 40 -1.33 -18.44 1.47
CA MET A 40 -1.46 -17.25 2.30
C MET A 40 -2.80 -16.54 2.08
N LEU A 41 -3.29 -16.50 0.84
CA LEU A 41 -4.54 -15.81 0.52
C LEU A 41 -5.78 -16.58 1.00
N ASN A 42 -5.93 -17.86 0.58
CA ASN A 42 -7.14 -18.65 0.78
C ASN A 42 -6.99 -19.76 1.85
N GLY A 43 -5.77 -19.96 2.37
CA GLY A 43 -5.45 -21.09 3.22
C GLY A 43 -5.07 -22.34 2.42
N ARG A 44 -4.76 -23.42 3.14
CA ARG A 44 -4.45 -24.73 2.56
C ARG A 44 -4.93 -25.85 3.48
N GLN A 45 -5.00 -27.06 2.95
CA GLN A 45 -5.15 -28.24 3.81
C GLN A 45 -3.93 -28.34 4.73
N ASN A 46 -4.15 -28.55 6.03
CA ASN A 46 -3.06 -28.71 6.99
C ASN A 46 -2.23 -29.96 6.62
N PRO A 47 -0.90 -29.84 6.45
CA PRO A 47 -0.04 -30.99 6.18
C PRO A 47 -0.06 -32.05 7.29
N ASP A 48 -0.21 -31.61 8.55
CA ASP A 48 -0.13 -32.48 9.73
C ASP A 48 -1.49 -33.12 10.06
N ASP A 49 -2.59 -32.43 9.75
CA ASP A 49 -3.95 -32.91 9.97
C ASP A 49 -4.82 -32.77 8.72
N LYS A 50 -5.11 -33.90 8.07
CA LYS A 50 -5.92 -33.94 6.84
C LYS A 50 -7.38 -33.50 7.05
N ASN A 51 -7.86 -33.38 8.27
CA ASN A 51 -9.20 -32.88 8.57
C ASN A 51 -9.23 -31.39 8.90
N CYS A 52 -8.07 -30.77 9.15
CA CYS A 52 -7.97 -29.38 9.53
C CYS A 52 -7.55 -28.49 8.35
N TRP A 53 -8.29 -27.41 8.11
CA TRP A 53 -7.95 -26.42 7.10
C TRP A 53 -7.15 -25.27 7.73
N GLN A 54 -5.90 -25.09 7.32
CA GLN A 54 -5.11 -23.93 7.70
C GLN A 54 -5.69 -22.67 7.06
N LYS A 55 -6.25 -21.79 7.87
CA LYS A 55 -6.91 -20.58 7.38
C LYS A 55 -5.90 -19.55 6.86
N GLY A 56 -6.20 -18.97 5.70
CA GLY A 56 -5.44 -17.87 5.10
C GLY A 56 -5.92 -16.51 5.58
N PHE A 57 -5.43 -15.47 4.91
CA PHE A 57 -5.72 -14.07 5.21
C PHE A 57 -7.15 -13.67 4.87
N PHE A 58 -7.63 -14.03 3.67
CA PHE A 58 -8.97 -13.69 3.20
C PHE A 58 -10.03 -14.67 3.67
N ASP A 59 -11.29 -14.28 3.45
CA ASP A 59 -12.45 -15.09 3.81
C ASP A 59 -12.40 -16.43 3.07
N HIS A 60 -12.71 -17.51 3.79
CA HIS A 60 -12.68 -18.86 3.23
C HIS A 60 -13.46 -18.96 1.91
N LYS A 61 -12.81 -19.44 0.83
CA LYS A 61 -13.38 -19.58 -0.53
C LYS A 61 -13.83 -18.27 -1.20
N SER A 62 -13.34 -17.12 -0.75
CA SER A 62 -13.64 -15.83 -1.39
C SER A 62 -12.69 -15.46 -2.54
N VAL A 63 -11.52 -16.11 -2.63
CA VAL A 63 -10.46 -15.73 -3.57
C VAL A 63 -10.76 -16.26 -4.98
N HIS A 64 -11.09 -15.36 -5.89
CA HIS A 64 -11.32 -15.62 -7.31
C HIS A 64 -10.18 -15.04 -8.14
N LYS A 65 -9.27 -15.91 -8.59
CA LYS A 65 -8.11 -15.54 -9.40
C LYS A 65 -8.49 -15.26 -10.86
N ILE A 66 -7.89 -14.24 -11.45
CA ILE A 66 -8.00 -13.89 -12.87
C ILE A 66 -6.66 -14.08 -13.58
N LEU A 67 -6.69 -14.19 -14.91
CA LEU A 67 -5.48 -14.28 -15.74
C LEU A 67 -4.48 -15.36 -15.25
N GLN A 68 -4.99 -16.49 -14.77
CA GLN A 68 -4.17 -17.52 -14.10
C GLN A 68 -3.02 -18.09 -14.95
N PRO A 69 -3.22 -18.49 -16.22
CA PRO A 69 -2.16 -19.13 -16.99
C PRO A 69 -1.09 -18.14 -17.47
N TRP A 70 -1.41 -16.85 -17.56
CA TRP A 70 -0.53 -15.80 -18.06
C TRP A 70 0.26 -15.14 -16.93
N ALA A 71 1.57 -14.92 -17.14
CA ALA A 71 2.49 -14.30 -16.17
C ALA A 71 2.30 -14.83 -14.73
N GLN A 72 2.59 -16.11 -14.53
CA GLN A 72 2.29 -16.81 -13.27
C GLN A 72 3.22 -16.38 -12.11
N THR A 73 4.25 -15.57 -12.38
CA THR A 73 5.10 -14.93 -11.35
C THR A 73 4.31 -13.94 -10.48
N VAL A 74 3.17 -13.44 -10.97
CA VAL A 74 2.23 -12.61 -10.22
C VAL A 74 0.84 -13.25 -10.24
N VAL A 75 0.23 -13.35 -9.06
CA VAL A 75 -1.14 -13.82 -8.86
C VAL A 75 -2.04 -12.60 -8.67
N THR A 76 -3.02 -12.45 -9.57
CA THR A 76 -4.03 -11.40 -9.48
C THR A 76 -5.43 -12.01 -9.31
N GLY A 77 -6.29 -11.34 -8.58
CA GLY A 77 -7.63 -11.84 -8.30
C GLY A 77 -8.48 -10.89 -7.48
N ARG A 78 -9.69 -11.32 -7.16
CA ARG A 78 -10.60 -10.66 -6.22
C ARG A 78 -10.74 -11.53 -4.99
N ALA A 79 -10.91 -10.92 -3.82
CA ALA A 79 -11.16 -11.64 -2.58
C ALA A 79 -12.13 -10.85 -1.70
N ARG A 80 -12.45 -11.41 -0.53
CA ARG A 80 -13.16 -10.68 0.52
C ARG A 80 -12.40 -10.71 1.82
N LEU A 81 -12.39 -9.58 2.51
CA LEU A 81 -11.85 -9.42 3.86
C LEU A 81 -13.00 -9.00 4.79
N GLY A 82 -13.50 -9.92 5.59
CA GLY A 82 -14.66 -9.68 6.46
C GLY A 82 -15.88 -9.23 5.66
N GLY A 83 -16.08 -9.78 4.46
CA GLY A 83 -17.17 -9.39 3.57
C GLY A 83 -16.89 -8.23 2.62
N ILE A 84 -15.83 -7.45 2.84
CA ILE A 84 -15.45 -6.32 1.98
C ILE A 84 -14.78 -6.86 0.71
N PRO A 85 -15.31 -6.60 -0.49
CA PRO A 85 -14.69 -7.04 -1.73
C PRO A 85 -13.43 -6.21 -2.03
N VAL A 86 -12.32 -6.89 -2.33
CA VAL A 86 -11.03 -6.26 -2.63
C VAL A 86 -10.37 -6.90 -3.86
N GLY A 87 -9.66 -6.09 -4.64
CA GLY A 87 -8.68 -6.55 -5.62
C GLY A 87 -7.41 -6.99 -4.89
N VAL A 88 -6.81 -8.08 -5.34
CA VAL A 88 -5.64 -8.69 -4.69
C VAL A 88 -4.55 -8.91 -5.72
N ILE A 89 -3.34 -8.48 -5.37
CA ILE A 89 -2.11 -8.76 -6.11
C ILE A 89 -1.11 -9.40 -5.14
N CYS A 90 -0.56 -10.55 -5.51
CA CYS A 90 0.41 -11.29 -4.71
C CYS A 90 1.50 -11.88 -5.62
N VAL A 91 2.67 -12.16 -5.06
CA VAL A 91 3.85 -12.60 -5.81
C VAL A 91 4.11 -14.09 -5.62
N GLU A 92 4.37 -14.79 -6.71
CA GLU A 92 4.84 -16.18 -6.68
C GLU A 92 6.30 -16.22 -6.26
N THR A 93 6.60 -17.10 -5.31
CA THR A 93 7.93 -17.19 -4.72
C THR A 93 8.76 -18.33 -5.30
N ARG A 94 8.09 -19.32 -5.90
CA ARG A 94 8.72 -20.43 -6.60
C ARG A 94 9.17 -19.98 -7.99
N THR A 95 10.16 -20.69 -8.53
CA THR A 95 10.52 -20.58 -9.94
C THR A 95 9.36 -21.09 -10.77
N VAL A 96 8.96 -20.30 -11.77
CA VAL A 96 7.87 -20.63 -12.69
C VAL A 96 8.49 -20.95 -14.03
N GLU A 97 8.22 -22.15 -14.54
CA GLU A 97 8.58 -22.51 -15.91
C GLU A 97 7.48 -22.03 -16.85
N MET A 98 7.84 -21.21 -17.83
CA MET A 98 6.91 -20.74 -18.85
C MET A 98 7.17 -21.54 -20.12
N THR A 99 6.26 -22.45 -20.43
CA THR A 99 6.26 -23.12 -21.73
C THR A 99 5.72 -22.15 -22.78
N ILE A 100 6.63 -21.51 -23.51
CA ILE A 100 6.27 -20.77 -24.71
C ILE A 100 5.85 -21.83 -25.73
N PRO A 101 4.60 -21.81 -26.22
CA PRO A 101 4.19 -22.76 -27.25
C PRO A 101 5.12 -22.62 -28.44
N ALA A 102 5.62 -23.75 -28.93
CA ALA A 102 6.62 -23.76 -29.99
C ALA A 102 6.13 -22.94 -31.19
N ASP A 103 6.90 -21.93 -31.56
CA ASP A 103 6.86 -21.41 -32.91
C ASP A 103 7.39 -22.55 -33.81
N PRO A 104 6.72 -22.94 -34.91
CA PRO A 104 7.25 -23.94 -35.84
C PRO A 104 8.70 -23.70 -36.28
N ALA A 105 9.22 -22.48 -36.13
CA ALA A 105 10.58 -22.08 -36.45
C ALA A 105 11.58 -22.06 -35.27
N ASN A 106 11.18 -22.26 -34.01
CA ASN A 106 12.13 -22.30 -32.89
C ASN A 106 11.67 -23.13 -31.67
N LEU A 107 12.58 -23.89 -31.06
CA LEU A 107 12.31 -24.95 -30.08
C LEU A 107 12.61 -24.59 -28.61
N ASP A 108 12.97 -23.34 -28.32
CA ASP A 108 13.49 -22.96 -26.99
C ASP A 108 12.38 -22.72 -25.94
N SER A 109 12.59 -23.23 -24.72
CA SER A 109 11.74 -23.00 -23.54
C SER A 109 12.40 -22.09 -22.52
N GLU A 110 11.63 -21.24 -21.82
CA GLU A 110 12.17 -20.25 -20.88
C GLU A 110 11.73 -20.48 -19.42
N THR A 111 12.69 -20.35 -18.49
CA THR A 111 12.44 -20.43 -17.05
C THR A 111 12.47 -19.05 -16.40
N LYS A 112 11.45 -18.69 -15.60
CA LYS A 112 11.36 -17.40 -14.90
C LYS A 112 11.55 -17.56 -13.40
N ALA A 113 12.36 -16.68 -12.80
CA ALA A 113 12.59 -16.65 -11.36
C ALA A 113 11.37 -16.11 -10.60
N GLY A 114 11.08 -16.63 -9.41
CA GLY A 114 10.08 -16.04 -8.51
C GLY A 114 10.55 -14.68 -7.98
N GLN A 115 9.62 -13.87 -7.46
CA GLN A 115 9.92 -12.58 -6.80
C GLN A 115 10.53 -11.48 -7.70
N VAL A 116 10.46 -11.64 -9.02
CA VAL A 116 11.00 -10.68 -10.00
C VAL A 116 9.89 -10.23 -10.95
N TRP A 117 9.86 -8.94 -11.27
CA TRP A 117 9.02 -8.42 -12.34
C TRP A 117 9.68 -8.57 -13.71
N PHE A 118 9.09 -9.46 -14.51
CA PHE A 118 9.30 -9.59 -15.95
C PHE A 118 8.31 -8.71 -16.74
N PRO A 119 8.55 -8.45 -18.03
CA PRO A 119 7.66 -7.64 -18.87
C PRO A 119 6.17 -8.04 -18.78
N ASP A 120 5.89 -9.33 -18.89
CA ASP A 120 4.53 -9.88 -18.82
C ASP A 120 3.89 -9.69 -17.43
N SER A 121 4.67 -9.90 -16.37
CA SER A 121 4.18 -9.75 -15.00
C SER A 121 3.96 -8.29 -14.60
N ALA A 122 4.81 -7.37 -15.08
CA ALA A 122 4.62 -5.94 -14.90
C ALA A 122 3.37 -5.46 -15.64
N TYR A 123 3.18 -5.89 -16.90
CA TYR A 123 1.98 -5.58 -17.67
C TYR A 123 0.71 -6.16 -17.01
N LYS A 124 0.74 -7.42 -16.56
CA LYS A 124 -0.37 -8.05 -15.82
C LYS A 124 -0.72 -7.30 -14.55
N THR A 125 0.29 -6.81 -13.83
CA THR A 125 0.11 -6.04 -12.59
C THR A 125 -0.59 -4.71 -12.89
N ALA A 126 -0.09 -3.96 -13.87
CA ALA A 126 -0.68 -2.68 -14.29
C ALA A 126 -2.11 -2.85 -14.84
N GLN A 127 -2.36 -3.89 -15.64
CA GLN A 127 -3.69 -4.17 -16.19
C GLN A 127 -4.68 -4.50 -15.06
N ALA A 128 -4.30 -5.37 -14.11
CA ALA A 128 -5.15 -5.71 -12.99
C ALA A 128 -5.50 -4.48 -12.13
N MET A 129 -4.55 -3.56 -11.91
CA MET A 129 -4.80 -2.30 -11.22
C MET A 129 -5.83 -1.44 -11.98
N LYS A 130 -5.69 -1.27 -13.30
CA LYS A 130 -6.65 -0.52 -14.11
C LYS A 130 -8.05 -1.13 -14.07
N ASP A 131 -8.13 -2.46 -14.16
CA ASP A 131 -9.41 -3.19 -14.09
C ASP A 131 -10.08 -3.01 -12.72
N PHE A 132 -9.32 -3.14 -11.62
CA PHE A 132 -9.86 -2.96 -10.27
C PHE A 132 -10.28 -1.52 -9.98
N ASN A 133 -9.57 -0.52 -10.52
CA ASN A 133 -9.97 0.89 -10.44
C ASN A 133 -11.30 1.13 -11.17
N GLY A 134 -11.47 0.57 -12.37
CA GLY A 134 -12.71 0.64 -13.14
C GLY A 134 -13.91 -0.03 -12.44
N GLU A 135 -13.65 -1.05 -11.63
CA GLU A 135 -14.65 -1.70 -10.77
C GLU A 135 -14.91 -0.99 -9.43
N GLU A 136 -14.19 0.10 -9.19
CA GLU A 136 -14.15 0.83 -7.92
C GLU A 136 -13.82 -0.06 -6.71
N LEU A 137 -12.94 -1.06 -6.86
CA LEU A 137 -12.51 -1.94 -5.76
C LEU A 137 -11.30 -1.35 -5.00
N PRO A 138 -11.21 -1.53 -3.67
CA PRO A 138 -9.96 -1.32 -2.95
C PRO A 138 -8.92 -2.35 -3.40
N LEU A 139 -7.65 -1.99 -3.30
CA LEU A 139 -6.54 -2.83 -3.72
C LEU A 139 -5.70 -3.26 -2.53
N MET A 140 -5.43 -4.55 -2.42
CA MET A 140 -4.48 -5.09 -1.46
C MET A 140 -3.32 -5.76 -2.19
N ILE A 141 -2.10 -5.27 -1.95
CA ILE A 141 -0.87 -5.76 -2.58
C ILE A 141 -0.01 -6.44 -1.52
N PHE A 142 0.17 -7.75 -1.65
CA PHE A 142 1.12 -8.51 -0.84
C PHE A 142 2.49 -8.48 -1.53
N ALA A 143 3.29 -7.47 -1.17
CA ALA A 143 4.54 -7.15 -1.85
C ALA A 143 5.67 -8.10 -1.44
N LYS A 144 6.30 -8.74 -2.43
CA LYS A 144 7.47 -9.61 -2.27
C LYS A 144 8.30 -9.62 -3.56
N TRP A 145 8.91 -8.48 -3.87
CA TRP A 145 9.70 -8.28 -5.09
C TRP A 145 11.12 -7.84 -4.79
N ARG A 146 12.08 -8.54 -5.40
CA ARG A 146 13.51 -8.19 -5.38
C ARG A 146 13.87 -7.09 -6.38
N GLY A 147 12.99 -6.83 -7.34
CA GLY A 147 13.21 -5.84 -8.38
C GLY A 147 12.58 -6.25 -9.72
N PHE A 148 12.97 -5.51 -10.74
CA PHE A 148 12.68 -5.82 -12.14
C PHE A 148 13.78 -6.71 -12.72
N SER A 149 13.43 -7.54 -13.70
CA SER A 149 14.44 -8.26 -14.48
C SER A 149 15.22 -7.26 -15.34
N LEU A 150 16.54 -7.31 -15.23
CA LEU A 150 17.47 -6.47 -16.00
C LEU A 150 18.26 -7.29 -17.04
N GLY A 151 17.79 -8.49 -17.37
CA GLY A 151 18.38 -9.28 -18.45
C GLY A 151 18.27 -8.55 -19.79
N MET A 152 19.27 -8.72 -20.68
CA MET A 152 19.28 -8.05 -22.00
C MET A 152 17.98 -8.31 -22.79
N LYS A 153 17.46 -9.53 -22.73
CA LYS A 153 16.19 -9.92 -23.36
C LYS A 153 15.01 -9.16 -22.75
N ASP A 154 14.84 -9.18 -21.43
CA ASP A 154 13.71 -8.50 -20.76
C ASP A 154 13.74 -6.97 -20.93
N MET A 155 14.94 -6.41 -21.02
CA MET A 155 15.14 -4.99 -21.34
C MET A 155 14.72 -4.68 -22.78
N HIS A 156 15.09 -5.54 -23.73
CA HIS A 156 14.64 -5.44 -25.13
C HIS A 156 13.12 -5.59 -25.23
N ASP A 157 12.54 -6.49 -24.43
CA ASP A 157 11.10 -6.74 -24.32
C ASP A 157 10.38 -5.67 -23.48
N GLN A 158 11.03 -4.53 -23.26
CA GLN A 158 10.43 -3.28 -22.80
C GLN A 158 9.92 -3.33 -21.35
N VAL A 159 10.57 -4.11 -20.47
CA VAL A 159 10.22 -4.19 -19.03
C VAL A 159 10.08 -2.80 -18.38
N LEU A 160 10.89 -1.82 -18.77
CA LEU A 160 10.82 -0.45 -18.27
C LEU A 160 9.51 0.27 -18.61
N LYS A 161 8.95 0.03 -19.80
CA LYS A 161 7.67 0.62 -20.21
C LYS A 161 6.51 0.05 -19.40
N PHE A 162 6.56 -1.25 -19.12
CA PHE A 162 5.54 -1.89 -18.29
C PHE A 162 5.69 -1.51 -16.81
N GLY A 163 6.92 -1.25 -16.36
CA GLY A 163 7.19 -0.67 -15.03
C GLY A 163 6.55 0.71 -14.85
N SER A 164 6.61 1.59 -15.86
CA SER A 164 5.95 2.91 -15.78
C SER A 164 4.42 2.80 -15.75
N TYR A 165 3.82 1.82 -16.43
CA TYR A 165 2.37 1.62 -16.38
C TYR A 165 1.83 1.27 -14.99
N ILE A 166 2.66 0.68 -14.12
CA ILE A 166 2.30 0.45 -12.71
C ILE A 166 2.14 1.80 -11.99
N VAL A 167 3.10 2.71 -12.19
CA VAL A 167 3.06 4.07 -11.61
C VAL A 167 1.85 4.84 -12.15
N ASP A 168 1.59 4.78 -13.45
CA ASP A 168 0.43 5.42 -14.07
C ASP A 168 -0.88 4.89 -13.46
N ALA A 169 -1.01 3.57 -13.35
CA ALA A 169 -2.21 2.93 -12.80
C ALA A 169 -2.44 3.25 -11.32
N LEU A 170 -1.39 3.40 -10.52
CA LEU A 170 -1.48 3.79 -9.10
C LEU A 170 -1.80 5.27 -8.92
N THR A 171 -1.27 6.13 -9.80
CA THR A 171 -1.56 7.57 -9.81
C THR A 171 -3.04 7.82 -10.13
N GLU A 172 -3.60 7.09 -11.09
CA GLU A 172 -5.01 7.18 -11.48
C GLU A 172 -5.97 6.43 -10.54
N TYR A 173 -5.44 5.67 -9.58
CA TYR A 173 -6.23 4.82 -8.71
C TYR A 173 -7.01 5.65 -7.68
N ASN A 174 -8.33 5.44 -7.61
CA ASN A 174 -9.19 6.30 -6.80
C ASN A 174 -9.58 5.66 -5.45
N GLN A 175 -9.43 4.35 -5.29
CA GLN A 175 -9.83 3.62 -4.08
C GLN A 175 -8.64 3.41 -3.12
N PRO A 176 -8.88 3.08 -1.83
CA PRO A 176 -7.79 2.78 -0.91
C PRO A 176 -6.89 1.63 -1.42
N ILE A 177 -5.58 1.83 -1.33
CA ILE A 177 -4.55 0.87 -1.70
C ILE A 177 -3.73 0.54 -0.46
N MET A 178 -3.73 -0.73 -0.07
CA MET A 178 -2.95 -1.22 1.06
C MET A 178 -1.85 -2.13 0.54
N ILE A 179 -0.61 -1.67 0.70
CA ILE A 179 0.57 -2.45 0.38
C ILE A 179 1.07 -3.06 1.68
N TYR A 180 1.14 -4.38 1.73
CA TYR A 180 1.65 -5.09 2.89
C TYR A 180 2.81 -5.99 2.48
N ILE A 181 3.92 -5.90 3.20
CA ILE A 181 5.11 -6.74 3.00
C ILE A 181 5.06 -7.87 4.06
N PRO A 182 4.74 -9.12 3.67
CA PRO A 182 4.52 -10.22 4.62
C PRO A 182 5.79 -10.69 5.35
N PRO A 183 5.65 -11.59 6.35
CA PRO A 183 6.78 -12.22 7.01
C PRO A 183 7.77 -12.83 6.02
N TYR A 184 9.07 -12.57 6.21
CA TYR A 184 10.15 -13.02 5.31
C TYR A 184 10.00 -12.59 3.84
N ALA A 185 9.12 -11.64 3.54
CA ALA A 185 9.09 -11.01 2.24
C ALA A 185 10.10 -9.87 2.18
N GLU A 186 10.49 -9.52 0.96
CA GLU A 186 11.36 -8.39 0.71
C GLU A 186 10.84 -7.50 -0.41
N LEU A 187 11.05 -6.19 -0.26
CA LEU A 187 10.76 -5.19 -1.28
C LEU A 187 12.02 -4.36 -1.55
N ARG A 188 12.54 -4.43 -2.77
CA ARG A 188 13.86 -3.89 -3.10
C ARG A 188 13.90 -2.99 -4.32
N GLY A 189 14.85 -2.08 -4.31
CA GLY A 189 15.31 -1.33 -5.49
C GLY A 189 14.16 -0.71 -6.28
N GLY A 190 14.14 -0.95 -7.59
CA GLY A 190 13.11 -0.42 -8.47
C GLY A 190 11.69 -0.89 -8.13
N ALA A 191 11.54 -2.07 -7.50
CA ALA A 191 10.22 -2.55 -7.15
C ALA A 191 9.56 -1.74 -6.04
N TRP A 192 10.37 -1.19 -5.13
CA TRP A 192 9.89 -0.21 -4.16
C TRP A 192 9.43 1.07 -4.86
N VAL A 193 10.26 1.60 -5.76
CA VAL A 193 10.05 2.91 -6.38
C VAL A 193 8.67 3.00 -7.03
N VAL A 194 8.22 1.92 -7.70
CA VAL A 194 6.91 1.90 -8.37
C VAL A 194 5.72 1.60 -7.44
N LEU A 195 5.97 1.25 -6.18
CA LEU A 195 4.94 0.98 -5.17
C LEU A 195 4.96 1.99 -4.03
N ASP A 196 5.79 3.03 -4.12
CA ASP A 196 5.96 3.96 -3.01
C ASP A 196 4.66 4.75 -2.73
N PRO A 197 4.25 4.92 -1.46
CA PRO A 197 3.03 5.64 -1.12
C PRO A 197 3.02 7.10 -1.57
N THR A 198 4.18 7.71 -1.82
CA THR A 198 4.27 9.10 -2.33
C THR A 198 3.73 9.25 -3.74
N ILE A 199 3.54 8.16 -4.50
CA ILE A 199 2.88 8.18 -5.82
C ILE A 199 1.44 8.68 -5.69
N ASN A 200 0.71 8.21 -4.67
CA ASN A 200 -0.66 8.62 -4.41
C ASN A 200 -0.91 8.69 -2.89
N PRO A 201 -0.43 9.75 -2.21
CA PRO A 201 -0.40 9.83 -0.74
C PRO A 201 -1.79 9.88 -0.10
N THR A 202 -2.80 10.21 -0.91
CA THR A 202 -4.22 10.28 -0.57
C THR A 202 -4.86 8.91 -0.42
N HIS A 203 -4.46 7.94 -1.25
CA HIS A 203 -5.08 6.62 -1.31
C HIS A 203 -4.15 5.46 -0.93
N MET A 204 -2.83 5.66 -0.97
CA MET A 204 -1.84 4.62 -0.72
C MET A 204 -1.31 4.61 0.71
N GLU A 205 -1.27 3.42 1.28
CA GLU A 205 -0.67 3.13 2.58
C GLU A 205 0.19 1.88 2.47
N MET A 206 1.36 1.90 3.13
CA MET A 206 2.31 0.79 3.10
C MET A 206 2.63 0.33 4.52
N TYR A 207 2.60 -0.99 4.69
CA TYR A 207 2.78 -1.70 5.94
C TYR A 207 3.83 -2.79 5.77
N ALA A 208 4.57 -3.03 6.84
CA ALA A 208 5.65 -4.01 6.86
C ALA A 208 5.52 -4.91 8.08
N ASP A 209 5.71 -6.21 7.87
CA ASP A 209 5.86 -7.16 8.95
C ASP A 209 7.24 -7.01 9.65
N GLU A 210 7.35 -7.35 10.92
CA GLU A 210 8.60 -7.29 11.67
C GLU A 210 9.72 -8.14 11.04
N LEU A 211 9.35 -9.26 10.40
CA LEU A 211 10.27 -10.18 9.76
C LEU A 211 10.52 -9.85 8.28
N SER A 212 9.87 -8.82 7.75
CA SER A 212 10.07 -8.36 6.39
C SER A 212 11.35 -7.54 6.23
N ARG A 213 11.82 -7.38 4.98
CA ARG A 213 13.03 -6.62 4.67
C ARG A 213 12.82 -5.64 3.52
N GLY A 214 13.49 -4.49 3.58
CA GLY A 214 13.41 -3.44 2.57
C GLY A 214 14.76 -2.79 2.32
N GLY A 215 14.98 -2.25 1.13
CA GLY A 215 16.19 -1.46 0.83
C GLY A 215 16.51 -1.35 -0.65
N VAL A 216 17.51 -0.54 -0.98
CA VAL A 216 17.90 -0.27 -2.39
C VAL A 216 18.46 -1.51 -3.07
N LEU A 217 19.33 -2.26 -2.39
CA LEU A 217 19.99 -3.45 -2.91
C LEU A 217 19.82 -4.62 -1.96
N GLU A 218 20.00 -5.83 -2.49
CA GLU A 218 20.21 -7.00 -1.66
C GLU A 218 21.48 -6.82 -0.81
N PRO A 219 21.57 -7.50 0.35
CA PRO A 219 22.71 -7.35 1.25
C PRO A 219 24.02 -7.78 0.60
N GLU A 220 24.02 -8.86 -0.19
CA GLU A 220 25.20 -9.28 -0.92
C GLU A 220 25.72 -8.15 -1.82
N GLY A 221 24.84 -7.52 -2.60
CA GLY A 221 25.20 -6.40 -3.47
C GLY A 221 25.64 -5.15 -2.70
N THR A 222 25.04 -4.88 -1.53
CA THR A 222 25.44 -3.77 -0.66
C THR A 222 26.84 -3.96 -0.11
N VAL A 223 27.16 -5.17 0.38
CA VAL A 223 28.49 -5.52 0.90
C VAL A 223 29.52 -5.44 -0.22
N GLU A 224 29.19 -5.92 -1.42
CA GLU A 224 30.09 -5.85 -2.58
C GLU A 224 30.46 -4.41 -2.96
N ILE A 225 29.50 -3.48 -2.93
CA ILE A 225 29.75 -2.08 -3.31
C ILE A 225 30.42 -1.29 -2.18
N LYS A 226 29.86 -1.34 -0.97
CA LYS A 226 30.23 -0.46 0.15
C LYS A 226 31.27 -1.06 1.10
N PHE A 227 31.40 -2.38 1.17
CA PHE A 227 32.28 -3.06 2.11
C PHE A 227 33.27 -3.98 1.37
N ARG A 228 34.12 -3.33 0.59
CA ARG A 228 35.05 -3.99 -0.33
C ARG A 228 36.17 -4.70 0.42
N ARG A 229 36.99 -5.47 -0.31
CA ARG A 229 38.13 -6.22 0.26
C ARG A 229 39.00 -5.40 1.20
N LYS A 230 39.27 -4.12 0.90
CA LYS A 230 40.08 -3.24 1.76
C LYS A 230 39.46 -3.04 3.15
N ASP A 231 38.13 -2.94 3.23
CA ASP A 231 37.41 -2.72 4.48
C ASP A 231 37.21 -4.03 5.26
N LEU A 232 37.03 -5.15 4.54
CA LEU A 232 37.12 -6.49 5.11
C LEU A 232 38.48 -6.73 5.76
N GLU A 233 39.58 -6.35 5.08
CA GLU A 233 40.94 -6.47 5.61
C GLU A 233 41.15 -5.60 6.86
N LYS A 234 40.72 -4.33 6.84
CA LYS A 234 40.77 -3.46 8.04
C LYS A 234 39.97 -4.05 9.21
N THR A 235 38.82 -4.64 8.92
CA THR A 235 37.97 -5.25 9.95
C THR A 235 38.60 -6.51 10.53
N MET A 236 39.22 -7.32 9.69
CA MET A 236 40.00 -8.49 10.08
C MET A 236 41.19 -8.10 10.97
N GLN A 237 41.93 -7.06 10.58
CA GLN A 237 43.04 -6.49 11.35
C GLN A 237 42.60 -5.85 12.67
N ARG A 238 41.31 -5.58 12.86
CA ARG A 238 40.75 -5.01 14.10
C ARG A 238 40.19 -6.07 15.05
N LEU A 239 39.59 -7.13 14.52
CA LEU A 239 38.80 -8.09 15.30
C LEU A 239 39.47 -9.46 15.44
N ASP A 240 40.23 -9.92 14.43
CA ASP A 240 40.85 -11.24 14.46
C ASP A 240 42.23 -11.19 15.13
N LYS A 241 42.36 -11.90 16.27
CA LYS A 241 43.57 -11.95 17.08
C LYS A 241 44.77 -12.49 16.31
N THR A 242 44.56 -13.49 15.46
CA THR A 242 45.64 -14.08 14.65
C THR A 242 46.13 -13.07 13.62
N CYS A 243 45.22 -12.34 12.98
CA CYS A 243 45.59 -11.29 12.04
C CYS A 243 46.29 -10.10 12.70
N ILE A 244 45.86 -9.70 13.89
CA ILE A 244 46.54 -8.64 14.68
C ILE A 244 48.00 -9.04 14.94
N GLN A 245 48.24 -10.26 15.43
CA GLN A 245 49.58 -10.76 15.71
C GLN A 245 50.48 -10.83 14.46
N ILE A 246 49.92 -11.24 13.32
CA ILE A 246 50.66 -11.28 12.04
C ILE A 246 51.04 -9.87 11.59
N VAL A 247 50.12 -8.91 11.69
CA VAL A 247 50.37 -7.51 11.31
C VAL A 247 51.37 -6.83 12.26
N GLU A 248 51.27 -7.07 13.57
CA GLU A 248 52.24 -6.58 14.56
C GLU A 248 53.65 -7.12 14.26
N LYS A 249 53.76 -8.42 13.98
CA LYS A 249 55.04 -9.02 13.57
C LYS A 249 55.56 -8.37 12.29
N LEU A 250 54.75 -8.28 11.23
CA LEU A 250 55.13 -7.65 9.95
C LEU A 250 55.55 -6.18 10.06
N THR A 251 55.12 -5.47 11.12
CA THR A 251 55.46 -4.06 11.38
C THR A 251 56.77 -3.93 12.18
N SER A 252 57.28 -5.02 12.75
CA SER A 252 58.53 -5.00 13.53
C SER A 252 59.76 -4.80 12.60
N PRO A 253 60.67 -3.86 12.92
CA PRO A 253 61.78 -3.48 12.03
C PRO A 253 62.93 -4.49 11.96
N GLN A 254 62.88 -5.58 12.74
CA GLN A 254 63.97 -6.58 12.87
C GLN A 254 63.71 -7.90 12.12
N LEU A 255 62.72 -7.95 11.23
CA LEU A 255 62.35 -9.19 10.54
C LEU A 255 63.30 -9.56 9.40
N ASN A 256 63.70 -10.83 9.37
CA ASN A 256 64.39 -11.41 8.23
C ASN A 256 63.49 -11.44 6.98
N PRO A 257 64.04 -11.25 5.77
CA PRO A 257 63.26 -11.24 4.54
C PRO A 257 62.53 -12.58 4.27
N ASP A 258 63.10 -13.70 4.71
CA ASP A 258 62.50 -15.04 4.56
C ASP A 258 61.28 -15.24 5.49
N GLU A 259 61.38 -14.82 6.75
CA GLU A 259 60.27 -14.87 7.71
C GLU A 259 59.11 -13.95 7.30
N LYS A 260 59.43 -12.80 6.70
CA LYS A 260 58.43 -11.90 6.13
C LYS A 260 57.69 -12.55 4.96
N ALA A 261 58.38 -13.31 4.11
CA ALA A 261 57.77 -14.03 3.00
C ALA A 261 56.87 -15.18 3.50
N GLU A 262 57.26 -15.90 4.55
CA GLU A 262 56.43 -16.94 5.18
C GLU A 262 55.17 -16.36 5.83
N LEU A 263 55.29 -15.29 6.62
CA LEU A 263 54.13 -14.62 7.24
C LEU A 263 53.17 -14.06 6.17
N GLN A 264 53.70 -13.56 5.06
CA GLN A 264 52.88 -13.07 3.95
C GLN A 264 52.23 -14.21 3.15
N LYS A 265 52.82 -15.41 3.17
CA LYS A 265 52.25 -16.64 2.60
C LYS A 265 51.13 -17.18 3.48
N ASP A 266 51.27 -17.14 4.81
CA ASP A 266 50.26 -17.56 5.78
C ASP A 266 49.05 -16.61 5.85
N TRP A 267 49.29 -15.33 5.53
CA TRP A 267 48.26 -14.30 5.44
C TRP A 267 47.22 -14.54 4.33
N GLN A 268 47.62 -15.14 3.22
CA GLN A 268 46.75 -15.32 2.04
C GLN A 268 45.65 -16.39 2.25
N PRO A 269 45.93 -17.58 2.82
CA PRO A 269 44.91 -18.56 3.19
C PRO A 269 43.94 -18.03 4.25
N ALA A 270 44.43 -17.30 5.26
CA ALA A 270 43.60 -16.72 6.32
C ALA A 270 42.55 -15.76 5.73
N LYS A 271 42.96 -14.88 4.81
CA LYS A 271 42.05 -14.01 4.05
C LYS A 271 41.00 -14.78 3.26
N ARG A 272 41.40 -15.85 2.57
CA ARG A 272 40.49 -16.67 1.75
C ARG A 272 39.40 -17.35 2.58
N SER A 273 39.70 -17.75 3.81
CA SER A 273 38.71 -18.34 4.71
C SER A 273 37.83 -17.30 5.40
N TYR A 274 38.36 -16.11 5.71
CA TYR A 274 37.65 -15.10 6.50
C TYR A 274 36.64 -14.27 5.69
N PHE A 275 36.97 -13.95 4.43
CA PHE A 275 36.11 -13.10 3.60
C PHE A 275 34.70 -13.68 3.38
N PRO A 276 34.52 -14.97 2.99
CA PRO A 276 33.18 -15.52 2.79
C PRO A 276 32.33 -15.51 4.07
N CYS A 277 32.94 -15.78 5.23
CA CYS A 277 32.26 -15.78 6.51
C CYS A 277 31.80 -14.38 6.92
N THR A 278 32.66 -13.38 6.74
CA THR A 278 32.36 -11.98 7.11
C THR A 278 31.33 -11.37 6.17
N THR A 279 31.46 -11.61 4.87
CA THR A 279 30.45 -11.20 3.88
C THR A 279 29.08 -11.82 4.19
N ARG A 280 29.03 -13.10 4.55
CA ARG A 280 27.79 -13.80 4.94
C ARG A 280 27.21 -13.27 6.27
N TRP A 281 28.06 -12.94 7.23
CA TRP A 281 27.61 -12.36 8.49
C TRP A 281 27.06 -10.93 8.29
N LEU A 282 27.76 -10.10 7.53
CA LEU A 282 27.31 -8.75 7.18
C LEU A 282 26.03 -8.76 6.35
N SER A 283 25.89 -9.70 5.42
CA SER A 283 24.65 -9.85 4.66
C SER A 283 23.47 -10.27 5.54
N SER A 284 23.72 -10.99 6.64
CA SER A 284 22.71 -11.37 7.63
C SER A 284 22.32 -10.27 8.62
N LEU A 285 23.17 -9.26 8.81
CA LEU A 285 22.96 -8.11 9.73
C LEU A 285 22.01 -7.04 9.17
N GLN A 286 21.11 -7.41 8.26
CA GLN A 286 20.20 -6.47 7.63
C GLN A 286 19.47 -5.58 8.63
N ILE A 287 19.45 -4.30 8.30
CA ILE A 287 18.61 -3.29 8.92
C ILE A 287 17.17 -3.79 8.80
N SER A 288 16.61 -4.19 9.94
CA SER A 288 15.18 -4.43 10.06
C SER A 288 14.45 -3.15 9.65
N MET A 289 13.32 -3.28 8.97
CA MET A 289 12.52 -2.12 8.52
C MET A 289 12.08 -1.24 9.70
N THR A 290 12.15 -1.77 10.93
CA THR A 290 11.98 -1.06 12.19
C THR A 290 12.97 0.10 12.42
N ALA A 291 14.14 0.10 11.77
CA ALA A 291 15.20 1.10 11.99
C ALA A 291 15.20 2.25 10.97
N GLN A 292 14.31 2.23 9.97
CA GLN A 292 14.09 3.36 9.06
C GLN A 292 12.86 4.14 9.51
N ALA A 293 13.03 5.43 9.83
CA ALA A 293 11.98 6.33 10.33
C ALA A 293 10.85 6.65 9.33
N GLU A 294 10.88 6.04 8.14
CA GLU A 294 10.05 6.40 6.98
C GLU A 294 8.84 5.47 6.80
N TRP A 295 8.72 4.43 7.62
CA TRP A 295 7.60 3.49 7.59
C TRP A 295 6.45 3.96 8.47
N ARG A 296 5.24 4.05 7.90
CA ARG A 296 4.07 4.59 8.61
C ARG A 296 3.62 3.70 9.78
N ARG A 297 3.70 2.37 9.69
CA ARG A 297 3.33 1.42 10.77
C ARG A 297 3.92 0.02 10.53
N LEU A 298 4.55 -0.54 11.56
CA LEU A 298 4.88 -1.97 11.64
C LEU A 298 3.63 -2.72 12.06
N VAL A 299 3.25 -3.75 11.31
CA VAL A 299 2.02 -4.50 11.54
C VAL A 299 2.31 -5.98 11.35
N LEU A 300 2.13 -6.75 12.42
CA LEU A 300 2.08 -8.21 12.33
C LEU A 300 0.95 -8.64 11.40
N LEU A 301 1.07 -9.79 10.74
CA LEU A 301 0.04 -10.36 9.86
C LEU A 301 -1.31 -10.51 10.58
N SER A 302 -2.12 -9.44 10.62
CA SER A 302 -3.36 -9.35 11.38
C SER A 302 -4.52 -9.03 10.45
N ARG A 303 -5.41 -10.01 10.31
CA ARG A 303 -6.66 -9.92 9.54
C ARG A 303 -7.57 -8.83 10.11
N GLU A 304 -7.70 -8.77 11.44
CA GLU A 304 -8.56 -7.81 12.13
C GLU A 304 -8.13 -6.37 11.85
N PHE A 305 -6.83 -6.09 11.93
CA PHE A 305 -6.29 -4.75 11.68
C PHE A 305 -6.68 -4.25 10.28
N PHE A 306 -6.36 -5.03 9.24
CA PHE A 306 -6.65 -4.62 7.86
C PHE A 306 -8.15 -4.49 7.59
N TYR A 307 -8.98 -5.31 8.22
CA TYR A 307 -10.43 -5.20 8.08
C TYR A 307 -10.95 -3.86 8.62
N TRP A 308 -10.64 -3.53 9.88
CA TRP A 308 -11.11 -2.27 10.49
C TRP A 308 -10.53 -1.06 9.79
N HIS A 309 -9.24 -1.11 9.45
CA HIS A 309 -8.57 -0.02 8.76
C HIS A 309 -9.15 0.22 7.37
N LEU A 310 -9.38 -0.85 6.59
CA LEU A 310 -9.98 -0.73 5.26
C LEU A 310 -11.41 -0.20 5.34
N LYS A 311 -12.18 -0.70 6.30
CA LYS A 311 -13.55 -0.25 6.53
C LYS A 311 -13.59 1.24 6.89
N ARG A 312 -12.69 1.70 7.76
CA ARG A 312 -12.53 3.12 8.08
C ARG A 312 -12.26 3.95 6.83
N ARG A 313 -11.25 3.59 6.04
CA ARG A 313 -10.89 4.33 4.81
C ARG A 313 -12.01 4.39 3.79
N LEU A 314 -12.78 3.31 3.66
CA LEU A 314 -13.97 3.28 2.80
C LEU A 314 -15.07 4.25 3.28
N LEU A 315 -15.36 4.28 4.58
CA LEU A 315 -16.37 5.15 5.16
C LEU A 315 -15.94 6.63 5.13
N GLU A 316 -14.69 6.93 5.49
CA GLU A 316 -14.10 8.27 5.36
C GLU A 316 -14.21 8.77 3.92
N ARG A 317 -13.90 7.91 2.95
CA ARG A 317 -14.03 8.25 1.54
C ARG A 317 -15.48 8.51 1.14
N GLN A 318 -16.42 7.69 1.59
CA GLN A 318 -17.84 7.89 1.31
C GLN A 318 -18.31 9.26 1.83
N LEU A 319 -17.85 9.65 3.01
CA LEU A 319 -18.17 10.95 3.61
C LEU A 319 -17.51 12.11 2.85
N LYS A 320 -16.22 12.01 2.54
CA LYS A 320 -15.49 13.00 1.72
C LYS A 320 -16.13 13.18 0.34
N ARG A 321 -16.62 12.10 -0.28
CA ARG A 321 -17.37 12.16 -1.54
C ARG A 321 -18.67 12.97 -1.42
N LYS A 322 -19.35 12.92 -0.27
CA LYS A 322 -20.54 13.76 0.02
C LYS A 322 -20.17 15.24 0.23
N MET A 323 -18.98 15.52 0.79
CA MET A 323 -18.51 16.89 1.06
C MET A 323 -17.94 17.60 -0.18
N LYS A 324 -17.27 16.87 -1.08
CA LYS A 324 -16.54 17.43 -2.22
C LYS A 324 -17.35 18.37 -3.15
N PRO A 325 -18.63 18.12 -3.47
CA PRO A 325 -19.46 19.04 -4.26
C PRO A 325 -19.76 20.38 -3.56
N VAL A 326 -19.48 20.46 -2.27
CA VAL A 326 -19.80 21.62 -1.43
C VAL A 326 -18.53 22.43 -1.12
N THR A 327 -17.40 21.76 -1.12
CA THR A 327 -16.11 22.31 -0.71
C THR A 327 -15.12 22.31 -1.88
N HIS A 328 -15.48 22.96 -2.98
CA HIS A 328 -14.68 22.96 -4.22
C HIS A 328 -13.26 23.52 -4.06
N ASN A 329 -13.02 24.38 -3.07
CA ASN A 329 -11.72 25.03 -2.82
C ASN A 329 -10.89 24.39 -1.70
N VAL A 330 -11.40 23.33 -1.06
CA VAL A 330 -10.78 22.75 0.15
C VAL A 330 -9.92 21.56 -0.24
N GLY A 331 -8.66 21.57 0.20
CA GLY A 331 -7.71 20.48 -0.04
C GLY A 331 -8.04 19.23 0.80
N GLU A 332 -7.50 18.06 0.44
CA GLU A 332 -7.77 16.84 1.22
C GLU A 332 -7.27 16.88 2.67
N GLY A 333 -6.15 17.57 2.93
CA GLY A 333 -5.62 17.74 4.28
C GLY A 333 -6.56 18.57 5.16
N GLU A 334 -7.21 19.57 4.58
CA GLU A 334 -8.22 20.39 5.26
C GLU A 334 -9.49 19.58 5.49
N LEU A 335 -9.94 18.78 4.51
CA LEU A 335 -11.06 17.84 4.71
C LEU A 335 -10.80 16.87 5.86
N ASN A 336 -9.59 16.32 5.96
CA ASN A 336 -9.19 15.47 7.09
C ASN A 336 -9.26 16.22 8.42
N SER A 337 -8.80 17.47 8.44
CA SER A 337 -8.84 18.31 9.64
C SER A 337 -10.27 18.66 10.05
N MET A 338 -11.16 18.92 9.08
CA MET A 338 -12.58 19.15 9.32
C MET A 338 -13.26 17.90 9.91
N LEU A 339 -12.99 16.72 9.36
CA LEU A 339 -13.51 15.46 9.89
C LEU A 339 -13.02 15.19 11.31
N HIS A 340 -11.74 15.44 11.58
CA HIS A 340 -11.18 15.33 12.92
C HIS A 340 -11.86 16.30 13.89
N ARG A 341 -12.06 17.56 13.48
CA ARG A 341 -12.80 18.54 14.30
C ARG A 341 -14.21 18.07 14.61
N TRP A 342 -14.97 17.60 13.63
CA TRP A 342 -16.33 17.11 13.84
C TRP A 342 -16.39 15.89 14.76
N PHE A 343 -15.40 15.01 14.68
CA PHE A 343 -15.28 13.90 15.61
C PHE A 343 -15.08 14.37 17.06
N VAL A 344 -14.17 15.34 17.27
CA VAL A 344 -13.91 15.89 18.60
C VAL A 344 -15.10 16.69 19.14
N GLU A 345 -15.83 17.40 18.29
CA GLU A 345 -17.06 18.13 18.67
C GLU A 345 -18.18 17.17 19.11
N ASP A 346 -18.34 16.03 18.44
CA ASP A 346 -19.39 15.05 18.73
C ASP A 346 -19.06 14.16 19.93
N ARG A 347 -17.84 13.62 20.02
CA ARG A 347 -17.41 12.69 21.08
C ARG A 347 -16.78 13.38 22.30
N GLY A 348 -16.45 14.67 22.18
CA GLY A 348 -15.75 15.45 23.19
C GLY A 348 -14.22 15.29 23.17
N THR A 349 -13.52 16.30 23.68
CA THR A 349 -12.05 16.38 23.71
C THR A 349 -11.38 15.25 24.49
N VAL A 350 -12.05 14.70 25.51
CA VAL A 350 -11.55 13.57 26.30
C VAL A 350 -11.36 12.32 25.45
N ASN A 351 -12.19 12.13 24.41
CA ASN A 351 -12.16 10.97 23.54
C ASN A 351 -11.37 11.21 22.25
N ALA A 352 -10.63 12.33 22.13
CA ALA A 352 -9.87 12.65 20.93
C ALA A 352 -8.83 11.58 20.56
N TYR A 353 -8.27 10.87 21.55
CA TYR A 353 -7.33 9.75 21.31
C TYR A 353 -7.97 8.59 20.52
N MET A 354 -9.29 8.41 20.58
CA MET A 354 -10.00 7.37 19.83
C MET A 354 -10.00 7.63 18.31
N TRP A 355 -9.60 8.82 17.86
CA TRP A 355 -9.41 9.11 16.44
C TRP A 355 -8.37 8.19 15.79
N GLU A 356 -7.36 7.75 16.53
CA GLU A 356 -6.34 6.83 16.02
C GLU A 356 -6.81 5.37 15.99
N ASP A 357 -7.84 5.02 16.77
CA ASP A 357 -8.43 3.68 16.82
C ASP A 357 -9.42 3.47 15.67
N ASP A 358 -9.08 2.57 14.76
CA ASP A 358 -9.88 2.28 13.59
C ASP A 358 -11.25 1.69 13.93
N LYS A 359 -11.36 0.90 15.01
CA LYS A 359 -12.62 0.26 15.41
C LYS A 359 -13.61 1.28 15.94
N ALA A 360 -13.17 2.15 16.86
CA ALA A 360 -13.97 3.25 17.39
C ALA A 360 -14.41 4.21 16.27
N MET A 361 -13.49 4.55 15.35
CA MET A 361 -13.78 5.40 14.20
C MET A 361 -14.80 4.79 13.24
N VAL A 362 -14.72 3.50 12.95
CA VAL A 362 -15.71 2.81 12.11
C VAL A 362 -17.09 2.82 12.76
N GLN A 363 -17.19 2.60 14.07
CA GLN A 363 -18.47 2.65 14.78
C GLN A 363 -19.11 4.03 14.64
N TRP A 364 -18.35 5.08 14.94
CA TRP A 364 -18.80 6.46 14.79
C TRP A 364 -19.19 6.81 13.34
N LEU A 365 -18.33 6.53 12.36
CA LEU A 365 -18.63 6.81 10.94
C LEU A 365 -19.87 6.06 10.45
N THR A 366 -20.10 4.83 10.93
CA THR A 366 -21.28 4.05 10.58
C THR A 366 -22.54 4.69 11.14
N GLU A 367 -22.51 5.19 12.37
CA GLU A 367 -23.62 5.96 12.97
C GLU A 367 -23.94 7.21 12.13
N GLN A 368 -22.92 7.97 11.75
CA GLN A 368 -23.08 9.24 11.01
C GLN A 368 -23.55 9.07 9.56
N ILE A 369 -23.32 7.91 8.94
CA ILE A 369 -23.70 7.64 7.53
C ILE A 369 -25.13 7.10 7.41
N ARG A 370 -25.72 6.55 8.48
CA ARG A 370 -27.09 6.00 8.45
C ARG A 370 -28.11 7.10 8.14
N GLU A 371 -28.84 6.92 7.04
CA GLU A 371 -29.84 7.88 6.54
C GLU A 371 -31.11 7.95 7.40
N ASP A 372 -31.39 6.91 8.19
CA ASP A 372 -32.58 6.84 9.07
C ASP A 372 -32.45 7.66 10.36
N SER A 373 -31.26 8.18 10.65
CA SER A 373 -31.02 9.04 11.81
C SER A 373 -31.30 10.49 11.43
N MET A 374 -32.40 11.04 11.95
CA MET A 374 -32.82 12.41 11.65
C MET A 374 -31.88 13.49 12.20
N ASP A 375 -30.97 13.13 13.14
CA ASP A 375 -30.09 14.06 13.86
C ASP A 375 -28.63 13.55 13.87
N ASN A 376 -27.96 13.60 12.72
CA ASN A 376 -26.52 13.30 12.64
C ASN A 376 -25.72 14.61 12.56
N ALA A 377 -24.88 14.88 13.57
CA ALA A 377 -24.05 16.08 13.66
C ALA A 377 -23.23 16.34 12.37
N VAL A 378 -22.71 15.28 11.75
CA VAL A 378 -21.95 15.38 10.49
C VAL A 378 -22.85 15.77 9.32
N SER A 379 -24.07 15.24 9.25
CA SER A 379 -25.01 15.59 8.16
C SER A 379 -25.51 17.03 8.31
N ASP A 380 -25.71 17.50 9.53
CA ASP A 380 -26.02 18.90 9.81
C ASP A 380 -24.88 19.83 9.42
N ASN A 381 -23.66 19.46 9.75
CA ASN A 381 -22.47 20.20 9.34
C ASN A 381 -22.34 20.25 7.81
N ILE A 382 -22.60 19.15 7.10
CA ILE A 382 -22.63 19.14 5.63
C ILE A 382 -23.72 20.06 5.10
N ARG A 383 -24.91 20.08 5.71
CA ARG A 383 -26.02 20.96 5.32
C ARG A 383 -25.68 22.44 5.52
N CYS A 384 -24.99 22.76 6.62
CA CYS A 384 -24.48 24.10 6.89
C CYS A 384 -23.46 24.52 5.84
N LEU A 385 -22.50 23.64 5.50
CA LEU A 385 -21.55 23.89 4.42
C LEU A 385 -22.25 24.09 3.07
N GLN A 386 -23.29 23.30 2.78
CA GLN A 386 -24.08 23.43 1.54
C GLN A 386 -24.74 24.80 1.45
N ARG A 387 -25.34 25.25 2.55
CA ARG A 387 -25.95 26.57 2.62
C ARG A 387 -24.92 27.68 2.41
N GLU A 388 -23.76 27.59 3.05
CA GLU A 388 -22.68 28.56 2.88
C GLU A 388 -22.15 28.59 1.45
N HIS A 389 -21.95 27.42 0.84
CA HIS A 389 -21.49 27.30 -0.54
C HIS A 389 -22.47 27.96 -1.53
N VAL A 390 -23.77 27.68 -1.40
CA VAL A 390 -24.80 28.30 -2.24
C VAL A 390 -24.83 29.82 -2.05
N LEU A 391 -24.71 30.31 -0.82
CA LEU A 391 -24.65 31.75 -0.55
C LEU A 391 -23.43 32.41 -1.20
N GLN A 392 -22.26 31.77 -1.15
CA GLN A 392 -21.06 32.25 -1.82
C GLN A 392 -21.24 32.28 -3.36
N GLN A 393 -21.85 31.25 -3.94
CA GLN A 393 -22.15 31.22 -5.38
C GLN A 393 -23.11 32.35 -5.78
N VAL A 394 -24.21 32.53 -5.04
CA VAL A 394 -25.15 33.62 -5.29
C VAL A 394 -24.46 34.98 -5.19
N ARG A 395 -23.60 35.17 -4.19
CA ARG A 395 -22.82 36.40 -4.03
C ARG A 395 -21.89 36.64 -5.22
N SER A 396 -21.15 35.62 -5.68
CA SER A 396 -20.27 35.76 -6.85
C SER A 396 -21.06 36.08 -8.12
N LEU A 397 -22.19 35.41 -8.35
CA LEU A 397 -23.03 35.64 -9.54
C LEU A 397 -23.58 37.07 -9.59
N ILE A 398 -24.02 37.61 -8.45
CA ILE A 398 -24.50 38.99 -8.33
C ILE A 398 -23.35 40.00 -8.48
N GLN A 399 -22.15 39.69 -7.98
CA GLN A 399 -20.98 40.54 -8.13
C GLN A 399 -20.50 40.61 -9.59
N ASP A 400 -20.54 39.49 -10.31
CA ASP A 400 -20.13 39.41 -11.71
C ASP A 400 -21.18 40.06 -12.66
N ASN A 401 -22.45 40.04 -12.29
CA ASN A 401 -23.57 40.54 -13.12
C ASN A 401 -24.48 41.47 -12.28
N PRO A 402 -24.06 42.71 -12.00
CA PRO A 402 -24.79 43.63 -11.13
C PRO A 402 -26.16 44.04 -11.71
N GLU A 403 -26.35 44.01 -13.03
CA GLU A 403 -27.63 44.33 -13.66
C GLU A 403 -28.77 43.36 -13.29
N VAL A 404 -28.46 42.10 -12.96
CA VAL A 404 -29.46 41.06 -12.64
C VAL A 404 -29.92 41.14 -11.18
N ALA A 405 -29.27 41.96 -10.34
CA ALA A 405 -29.51 42.01 -8.90
C ALA A 405 -30.95 42.44 -8.56
N MET A 406 -31.46 43.48 -9.22
CA MET A 406 -32.81 44.00 -8.96
C MET A 406 -33.90 43.00 -9.40
N ASP A 407 -33.77 42.42 -10.59
CA ASP A 407 -34.71 41.42 -11.10
C ASP A 407 -34.71 40.16 -10.22
N SER A 408 -33.55 39.78 -9.68
CA SER A 408 -33.42 38.67 -8.73
C SER A 408 -34.18 38.94 -7.43
N ILE A 409 -34.09 40.15 -6.88
CA ILE A 409 -34.84 40.53 -5.66
C ILE A 409 -36.36 40.45 -5.90
N VAL A 410 -36.83 40.91 -7.08
CA VAL A 410 -38.24 40.81 -7.45
C VAL A 410 -38.70 39.35 -7.51
N HIS A 411 -37.92 38.47 -8.13
CA HIS A 411 -38.27 37.04 -8.19
C HIS A 411 -38.23 36.36 -6.81
N ILE A 412 -37.22 36.65 -5.98
CA ILE A 412 -37.11 36.07 -4.64
C ILE A 412 -38.30 36.50 -3.76
N THR A 413 -38.67 37.78 -3.80
CA THR A 413 -39.76 38.33 -2.98
C THR A 413 -41.15 37.77 -3.34
N GLN A 414 -41.35 37.31 -4.59
CA GLN A 414 -42.58 36.62 -5.01
C GLN A 414 -42.77 35.26 -4.33
N HIS A 415 -41.68 34.57 -4.00
CA HIS A 415 -41.71 33.25 -3.34
C HIS A 415 -41.65 33.33 -1.80
N MET A 416 -41.46 34.52 -1.23
CA MET A 416 -41.40 34.74 0.22
C MET A 416 -42.79 34.77 0.86
N THR A 417 -42.88 34.29 2.10
CA THR A 417 -44.10 34.42 2.91
C THR A 417 -44.38 35.89 3.25
N PRO A 418 -45.63 36.27 3.57
CA PRO A 418 -45.96 37.65 3.96
C PRO A 418 -45.14 38.16 5.15
N SER A 419 -44.80 37.28 6.12
CA SER A 419 -43.96 37.63 7.27
C SER A 419 -42.49 37.86 6.90
N GLN A 420 -41.94 37.07 5.97
CA GLN A 420 -40.59 37.31 5.44
C GLN A 420 -40.52 38.62 4.66
N ARG A 421 -41.56 38.93 3.88
CA ARG A 421 -41.66 40.20 3.15
C ARG A 421 -41.66 41.42 4.08
N SER A 422 -42.43 41.39 5.17
CA SER A 422 -42.41 42.47 6.14
C SER A 422 -41.05 42.65 6.82
N GLU A 423 -40.34 41.55 7.08
CA GLU A 423 -39.00 41.58 7.67
C GLU A 423 -37.99 42.22 6.70
N VAL A 424 -38.03 41.86 5.42
CA VAL A 424 -37.17 42.45 4.38
C VAL A 424 -37.45 43.94 4.20
N THR A 425 -38.72 44.36 4.17
CA THR A 425 -39.08 45.79 4.10
C THR A 425 -38.55 46.57 5.30
N ARG A 426 -38.62 45.99 6.50
CA ARG A 426 -38.06 46.61 7.72
C ARG A 426 -36.53 46.73 7.64
N ILE A 427 -35.84 45.72 7.12
CA ILE A 427 -34.39 45.74 6.96
C ILE A 427 -33.98 46.81 5.95
N LEU A 428 -34.64 46.90 4.79
CA LEU A 428 -34.37 47.93 3.79
C LEU A 428 -34.63 49.35 4.32
N ALA A 429 -35.75 49.56 5.03
CA ALA A 429 -36.07 50.86 5.62
C ALA A 429 -35.05 51.31 6.68
N ASN A 430 -34.40 50.36 7.37
CA ASN A 430 -33.35 50.65 8.35
C ASN A 430 -31.95 50.81 7.73
N MET A 431 -31.77 50.49 6.44
CA MET A 431 -30.49 50.70 5.74
C MET A 431 -30.35 52.13 5.19
N ASP A 432 -31.46 52.87 5.06
CA ASP A 432 -31.51 54.25 4.60
C ASP A 432 -31.31 55.30 5.74
N THR A 433 -31.08 54.84 6.97
CA THR A 433 -30.58 55.62 8.12
C THR A 433 -29.17 55.20 8.47
#